data_AF-A0AA36Y4B7-F1
#
_entry.id   AF-A0AA36Y4B7-F1
#
_cell.length_a   1.000
_cell.length_b   1.000
_cell.length_c   1.000
_cell.angle_alpha   90.00
_cell.angle_beta   90.00
_cell.angle_gamma   90.00
#
_symmetry.space_group_name_H-M   'P 1'
#
loop_
_entity.id
_entity.type
_entity.pdbx_description
1 polymer ?
#
loop_
_entity_poly.entity_id
_entity_poly.type
_entity_poly.pdbx_seq_one_letter_code
_entity_poly.pdbx_strand_id
1 'polypeptide(L)'
;MSFIQGLGTNGVFMIFLTLVCGYAFGRINFAGVKFGTSGVLVMALIFGALGMEVPAIIGTAGLALFLACVGLSAGPSFVTNLKANFWGFIATTVAILVAAGGTVIMAVKIFKLPVDLALGVMAGAMTCTASLATTKELFGDKSAAGVGYGLAYVFGIISVVMFVQLVPKFLKADVDAENAKLPDAPVSKSEGDKSLLTVDGPGVFVVCVAIALGALIGAIKVPLGGGTTFSLGTGGGAIIAGIFVSAIGHCGKIKLTAPKSTLMPLRDLGIAWFLLQNGAGAGPKFVSTLQQYGIMLFLVGAFMSVVAILFAYVVARYLCKMPLFGALGATTGAMTSAPSLNALITVTGNDKVASFYAACQPVATVGLVILPKLLVMMLGS
;
A
#
# COMPACT_ATOMS: atom_id res chain seq x y z
N MET A 1 -22.18 34.79 -5.41
CA MET A 1 -22.04 33.47 -6.06
C MET A 1 -20.68 33.27 -6.74
N SER A 2 -20.01 34.31 -7.28
CA SER A 2 -18.68 34.19 -7.93
C SER A 2 -17.55 33.73 -7.01
N PHE A 3 -17.53 34.14 -5.73
CA PHE A 3 -16.48 33.77 -4.77
C PHE A 3 -16.50 32.28 -4.40
N ILE A 4 -17.69 31.71 -4.14
CA ILE A 4 -17.83 30.27 -3.81
C ILE A 4 -17.50 29.41 -5.04
N GLN A 5 -17.88 29.84 -6.24
CA GLN A 5 -17.48 29.17 -7.49
C GLN A 5 -15.97 29.26 -7.73
N GLY A 6 -15.34 30.41 -7.43
CA GLY A 6 -13.89 30.59 -7.52
C GLY A 6 -13.07 29.80 -6.49
N LEU A 7 -13.67 29.46 -5.34
CA LEU A 7 -13.07 28.54 -4.37
C LEU A 7 -13.07 27.10 -4.88
N GLY A 8 -14.13 26.68 -5.59
CA GLY A 8 -14.24 25.34 -6.18
C GLY A 8 -13.21 25.07 -7.28
N THR A 9 -12.69 26.11 -7.93
CA THR A 9 -11.62 26.00 -8.95
C THR A 9 -10.22 26.15 -8.38
N ASN A 10 -10.08 26.58 -7.11
CA ASN A 10 -8.78 26.69 -6.46
C ASN A 10 -8.31 25.31 -5.98
N GLY A 11 -7.36 24.73 -6.72
CA GLY A 11 -6.83 23.40 -6.43
C GLY A 11 -6.23 23.26 -5.02
N VAL A 12 -5.55 24.30 -4.51
CA VAL A 12 -4.98 24.27 -3.14
C VAL A 12 -6.09 24.20 -2.11
N PHE A 13 -7.09 25.06 -2.21
CA PHE A 13 -8.25 25.05 -1.31
C PHE A 13 -8.95 23.69 -1.33
N MET A 14 -9.22 23.16 -2.52
CA MET A 14 -9.90 21.87 -2.70
C MET A 14 -9.09 20.70 -2.11
N ILE A 15 -7.78 20.67 -2.34
CA ILE A 15 -6.87 19.67 -1.73
C ILE A 15 -6.96 19.72 -0.20
N PHE A 16 -6.78 20.89 0.40
CA PHE A 16 -6.77 21.01 1.87
C PHE A 16 -8.15 20.83 2.48
N LEU A 17 -9.22 21.26 1.81
CA LEU A 17 -10.60 20.98 2.21
C LEU A 17 -10.84 19.47 2.25
N THR A 18 -10.39 18.74 1.24
CA THR A 18 -10.50 17.27 1.20
C THR A 18 -9.74 16.62 2.32
N LEU A 19 -8.52 17.08 2.61
CA LEU A 19 -7.74 16.58 3.74
C LEU A 19 -8.47 16.84 5.06
N VAL A 20 -8.95 18.06 5.30
CA VAL A 20 -9.69 18.42 6.53
C VAL A 20 -10.93 17.54 6.69
N CYS A 21 -11.77 17.45 5.66
CA CYS A 21 -12.95 16.61 5.68
C CYS A 21 -12.59 15.12 5.83
N GLY A 22 -11.54 14.67 5.16
CA GLY A 22 -11.07 13.28 5.19
C GLY A 22 -10.55 12.86 6.55
N TYR A 23 -9.78 13.72 7.24
CA TYR A 23 -9.33 13.49 8.61
C TYR A 23 -10.49 13.56 9.60
N ALA A 24 -11.42 14.50 9.43
CA ALA A 24 -12.62 14.60 10.26
C ALA A 24 -13.49 13.33 10.13
N PHE A 25 -13.76 12.89 8.90
CA PHE A 25 -14.47 11.64 8.62
C PHE A 25 -13.70 10.43 9.14
N GLY A 26 -12.38 10.40 8.95
CA GLY A 26 -11.48 9.35 9.42
C GLY A 26 -11.51 9.11 10.93
N ARG A 27 -11.86 10.14 11.70
CA ARG A 27 -11.96 10.08 13.17
C ARG A 27 -13.30 9.52 13.65
N ILE A 28 -14.32 9.45 12.80
CA ILE A 28 -15.61 8.85 13.14
C ILE A 28 -15.37 7.39 13.52
N ASN A 29 -15.85 7.03 14.70
CA ASN A 29 -15.70 5.70 15.26
C ASN A 29 -16.99 4.92 15.06
N PHE A 30 -16.93 3.83 14.29
CA PHE A 30 -18.04 2.92 14.12
C PHE A 30 -17.71 1.59 14.80
N ALA A 31 -18.42 1.27 15.90
CA ALA A 31 -18.22 0.04 16.68
C ALA A 31 -16.75 -0.24 17.08
N GLY A 32 -15.99 0.82 17.40
CA GLY A 32 -14.59 0.76 17.76
C GLY A 32 -13.61 0.91 16.59
N VAL A 33 -14.05 0.78 15.33
CA VAL A 33 -13.21 0.87 14.13
C VAL A 33 -13.12 2.33 13.69
N LYS A 34 -11.90 2.80 13.41
CA LYS A 34 -11.64 4.16 12.90
C LYS A 34 -11.11 4.05 11.47
N PHE A 35 -11.59 4.90 10.56
CA PHE A 35 -11.07 4.92 9.19
C PHE A 35 -9.66 5.52 9.12
N GLY A 36 -9.27 6.35 10.09
CA GLY A 36 -7.95 6.99 10.13
C GLY A 36 -7.69 7.83 8.88
N THR A 37 -6.44 7.83 8.39
CA THR A 37 -6.07 8.54 7.15
C THR A 37 -6.82 8.02 5.92
N SER A 38 -7.37 6.79 5.95
CA SER A 38 -8.18 6.23 4.86
C SER A 38 -9.49 6.99 4.62
N GLY A 39 -9.96 7.81 5.57
CA GLY A 39 -11.08 8.72 5.34
C GLY A 39 -10.82 9.75 4.23
N VAL A 40 -9.55 10.10 3.99
CA VAL A 40 -9.13 10.98 2.88
C VAL A 40 -9.47 10.36 1.53
N LEU A 41 -9.33 9.04 1.37
CA LEU A 41 -9.67 8.35 0.11
C LEU A 41 -11.16 8.53 -0.22
N VAL A 42 -12.03 8.37 0.78
CA VAL A 42 -13.49 8.45 0.62
C VAL A 42 -13.90 9.87 0.23
N MET A 43 -13.40 10.88 0.94
CA MET A 43 -13.70 12.28 0.62
C MET A 43 -13.11 12.69 -0.73
N ALA A 44 -11.91 12.22 -1.07
CA ALA A 44 -11.29 12.48 -2.35
C ALA A 44 -12.05 11.82 -3.51
N LEU A 45 -12.65 10.65 -3.30
CA LEU A 45 -13.52 10.01 -4.29
C LEU A 45 -14.80 10.82 -4.53
N ILE A 46 -15.43 11.32 -3.47
CA ILE A 46 -16.62 12.18 -3.57
C ILE A 46 -16.27 13.45 -4.33
N PHE A 47 -15.23 14.18 -3.91
CA PHE A 47 -14.87 15.41 -4.58
C PHE A 47 -14.29 15.19 -5.99
N GLY A 48 -13.60 14.07 -6.22
CA GLY A 48 -13.18 13.66 -7.57
C GLY A 48 -14.39 13.42 -8.49
N ALA A 49 -15.45 12.78 -7.99
CA ALA A 49 -16.70 12.61 -8.74
C ALA A 49 -17.39 13.97 -9.03
N LEU A 50 -17.15 14.98 -8.20
CA LEU A 50 -17.59 16.36 -8.41
C LEU A 50 -16.63 17.18 -9.31
N GLY A 51 -15.61 16.56 -9.89
CA GLY A 51 -14.69 17.18 -10.85
C GLY A 51 -13.38 17.71 -10.25
N MET A 52 -13.05 17.38 -9.00
CA MET A 52 -11.74 17.71 -8.43
C MET A 52 -10.63 16.90 -9.12
N GLU A 53 -9.64 17.61 -9.65
CA GLU A 53 -8.43 17.00 -10.18
C GLU A 53 -7.25 17.26 -9.26
N VAL A 54 -6.46 16.21 -9.03
CA VAL A 54 -5.24 16.28 -8.22
C VAL A 54 -4.08 15.80 -9.09
N PRO A 55 -3.03 16.62 -9.30
CA PRO A 55 -1.88 16.22 -10.08
C PRO A 55 -1.26 14.90 -9.60
N ALA A 56 -0.93 14.00 -10.54
CA ALA A 56 -0.39 12.68 -10.24
C ALA A 56 0.88 12.71 -9.37
N ILE A 57 1.69 13.76 -9.52
CA ILE A 57 2.91 13.98 -8.73
C ILE A 57 2.64 14.06 -7.22
N ILE A 58 1.49 14.55 -6.78
CA ILE A 58 1.12 14.61 -5.36
C ILE A 58 0.98 13.19 -4.80
N GLY A 59 0.34 12.31 -5.57
CA GLY A 59 0.16 10.91 -5.19
C GLY A 59 1.46 10.14 -5.15
N THR A 60 2.31 10.29 -6.17
CA THR A 60 3.60 9.59 -6.25
C THR A 60 4.61 10.11 -5.22
N ALA A 61 4.67 11.42 -5.00
CA ALA A 61 5.47 12.02 -3.93
C ALA A 61 4.97 11.60 -2.54
N GLY A 62 3.65 11.59 -2.34
CA GLY A 62 3.04 11.11 -1.09
C GLY A 62 3.38 9.65 -0.78
N LEU A 63 3.26 8.77 -1.78
CA LEU A 63 3.63 7.35 -1.64
C LEU A 63 5.11 7.19 -1.31
N ALA A 64 5.99 7.91 -2.02
CA ALA A 64 7.43 7.86 -1.78
C ALA A 64 7.78 8.35 -0.37
N LEU A 65 7.16 9.45 0.07
CA LEU A 65 7.33 9.99 1.42
C LEU A 65 6.89 9.00 2.49
N PHE A 66 5.70 8.40 2.32
CA PHE A 66 5.17 7.37 3.21
C PHE A 66 6.13 6.17 3.31
N LEU A 67 6.49 5.60 2.15
CA LEU A 67 7.29 4.38 2.07
C LEU A 67 8.75 4.59 2.51
N ALA A 68 9.33 5.76 2.26
CA ALA A 68 10.65 6.12 2.79
C ALA A 68 10.64 6.20 4.32
N CYS A 69 9.64 6.85 4.93
CA CYS A 69 9.52 6.93 6.39
C CYS A 69 9.30 5.56 7.02
N VAL A 70 8.49 4.71 6.38
CA VAL A 70 8.30 3.31 6.75
C VAL A 70 9.63 2.54 6.68
N GLY A 71 10.36 2.65 5.57
CA GLY A 71 11.64 1.97 5.39
C GLY A 71 12.67 2.40 6.42
N LEU A 72 12.78 3.70 6.69
CA LEU A 72 13.68 4.25 7.70
C LEU A 72 13.36 3.75 9.11
N SER A 73 12.07 3.61 9.44
CA SER A 73 11.61 3.10 10.74
C SER A 73 11.80 1.58 10.89
N ALA A 74 11.59 0.84 9.81
CA ALA A 74 11.64 -0.63 9.78
C ALA A 74 13.07 -1.19 9.59
N GLY A 75 13.98 -0.39 9.02
CA GLY A 75 15.33 -0.79 8.64
C GLY A 75 16.09 -1.59 9.70
N PRO A 76 16.14 -1.15 10.97
CA PRO A 76 16.91 -1.85 12.00
C PRO A 76 16.43 -3.28 12.26
N SER A 77 15.12 -3.54 12.17
CA SER A 77 14.54 -4.87 12.41
C SER A 77 14.37 -5.70 11.14
N PHE A 78 14.56 -5.10 9.95
CA PHE A 78 14.27 -5.73 8.67
C PHE A 78 15.10 -7.00 8.42
N VAL A 79 16.42 -6.93 8.57
CA VAL A 79 17.30 -8.08 8.26
C VAL A 79 17.05 -9.26 9.21
N THR A 80 16.86 -8.97 10.51
CA THR A 80 16.52 -9.99 11.51
C THR A 80 15.20 -10.67 11.15
N ASN A 81 14.19 -9.87 10.81
CA ASN A 81 12.88 -10.38 10.44
C ASN A 81 12.92 -11.19 9.13
N LEU A 82 13.65 -10.71 8.12
CA LEU A 82 13.81 -11.41 6.85
C LEU A 82 14.41 -12.79 7.06
N LYS A 83 15.47 -12.91 7.88
CA LYS A 83 16.09 -14.20 8.19
C LYS A 83 15.16 -15.13 8.98
N ALA A 84 14.40 -14.59 9.93
CA ALA A 84 13.51 -15.38 10.78
C ALA A 84 12.27 -15.91 10.03
N ASN A 85 11.72 -15.12 9.10
CA ASN A 85 10.40 -15.37 8.52
C ASN A 85 10.39 -15.51 7.00
N PHE A 86 11.56 -15.66 6.35
CA PHE A 86 11.72 -15.70 4.90
C PHE A 86 10.68 -16.57 4.18
N TRP A 87 10.57 -17.85 4.57
CA TRP A 87 9.63 -18.79 3.96
C TRP A 87 8.17 -18.42 4.19
N GLY A 88 7.87 -17.82 5.34
CA GLY A 88 6.53 -17.33 5.61
C GLY A 88 6.16 -16.15 4.71
N PHE A 89 7.11 -15.27 4.38
CA PHE A 89 6.86 -14.19 3.42
C PHE A 89 6.58 -14.71 2.02
N ILE A 90 7.38 -15.69 1.56
CA ILE A 90 7.15 -16.34 0.27
C ILE A 90 5.79 -17.05 0.25
N ALA A 91 5.47 -17.85 1.27
CA ALA A 91 4.20 -18.56 1.35
C ALA A 91 2.99 -17.62 1.40
N THR A 92 3.08 -16.51 2.16
CA THR A 92 2.00 -15.50 2.23
C THR A 92 1.79 -14.84 0.87
N THR A 93 2.87 -14.52 0.15
CA THR A 93 2.78 -13.98 -1.20
C THR A 93 2.21 -14.99 -2.19
N VAL A 94 2.66 -16.25 -2.16
CA VAL A 94 2.09 -17.30 -3.03
C VAL A 94 0.61 -17.49 -2.76
N ALA A 95 0.20 -17.48 -1.48
CA ALA A 95 -1.20 -17.57 -1.10
C ALA A 95 -2.03 -16.45 -1.75
N ILE A 96 -1.53 -15.21 -1.75
CA ILE A 96 -2.24 -14.10 -2.35
C ILE A 96 -2.34 -14.20 -3.87
N LEU A 97 -1.28 -14.67 -4.54
CA LEU A 97 -1.29 -14.89 -5.99
C LEU A 97 -2.27 -15.99 -6.39
N VAL A 98 -2.33 -17.07 -5.61
CA VAL A 98 -3.28 -18.17 -5.82
C VAL A 98 -4.72 -17.69 -5.60
N ALA A 99 -4.99 -16.95 -4.52
CA ALA A 99 -6.32 -16.40 -4.27
C ALA A 99 -6.74 -15.39 -5.35
N ALA A 100 -5.84 -14.47 -5.75
CA ALA A 100 -6.09 -13.50 -6.81
C ALA A 100 -6.36 -14.20 -8.15
N GLY A 101 -5.51 -15.15 -8.55
CA GLY A 101 -5.69 -15.90 -9.79
C GLY A 101 -6.97 -16.75 -9.80
N GLY A 102 -7.23 -17.47 -8.72
CA GLY A 102 -8.44 -18.28 -8.56
C GLY A 102 -9.72 -17.45 -8.62
N THR A 103 -9.73 -16.29 -7.97
CA THR A 103 -10.89 -15.39 -7.99
C THR A 103 -11.08 -14.70 -9.35
N VAL A 104 -10.03 -14.42 -10.12
CA VAL A 104 -10.17 -13.99 -11.53
C VAL A 104 -10.77 -15.09 -12.40
N ILE A 105 -10.28 -16.32 -12.29
CA ILE A 105 -10.83 -17.46 -13.05
C ILE A 105 -12.32 -17.64 -12.73
N MET A 106 -12.68 -17.52 -11.45
CA MET A 106 -14.07 -17.54 -11.00
C MET A 106 -14.89 -16.39 -11.60
N ALA A 107 -14.37 -15.16 -11.55
CA ALA A 107 -15.01 -13.97 -12.11
C ALA A 107 -15.31 -14.11 -13.61
N VAL A 108 -14.35 -14.66 -14.38
CA VAL A 108 -14.51 -14.84 -15.83
C VAL A 108 -15.45 -16.01 -16.14
N LYS A 109 -15.29 -17.18 -15.50
CA LYS A 109 -16.06 -18.38 -15.85
C LYS A 109 -17.50 -18.37 -15.32
N ILE A 110 -17.71 -17.84 -14.11
CA ILE A 110 -19.02 -17.87 -13.44
C ILE A 110 -19.80 -16.60 -13.75
N PHE A 111 -19.19 -15.43 -13.56
CA PHE A 111 -19.87 -14.14 -13.75
C PHE A 111 -19.75 -13.61 -15.18
N LYS A 112 -19.08 -14.35 -16.08
CA LYS A 112 -18.89 -14.00 -17.50
C LYS A 112 -18.31 -12.60 -17.70
N LEU A 113 -17.46 -12.17 -16.77
CA LEU A 113 -16.78 -10.88 -16.88
C LEU A 113 -15.72 -10.92 -17.98
N PRO A 114 -15.58 -9.85 -18.78
CA PRO A 114 -14.44 -9.68 -19.68
C PRO A 114 -13.11 -9.84 -18.94
N VAL A 115 -12.14 -10.50 -19.57
CA VAL A 115 -10.84 -10.83 -18.95
C VAL A 115 -10.08 -9.56 -18.54
N ASP A 116 -10.06 -8.55 -19.41
CA ASP A 116 -9.43 -7.26 -19.15
C ASP A 116 -10.07 -6.54 -17.93
N LEU A 117 -11.39 -6.58 -17.82
CA LEU A 117 -12.12 -6.03 -16.69
C LEU A 117 -11.82 -6.81 -15.40
N ALA A 118 -11.86 -8.14 -15.43
CA ALA A 118 -11.59 -8.99 -14.25
C ALA A 118 -10.16 -8.80 -13.73
N LEU A 119 -9.18 -8.67 -14.62
CA LEU A 119 -7.79 -8.35 -14.28
C LEU A 119 -7.66 -6.93 -13.72
N GLY A 120 -8.44 -5.98 -14.23
CA GLY A 120 -8.58 -4.64 -13.64
C GLY A 120 -9.11 -4.70 -12.20
N VAL A 121 -10.20 -5.44 -11.97
CA VAL A 121 -10.79 -5.65 -10.64
C VAL A 121 -9.78 -6.31 -9.70
N MET A 122 -9.02 -7.31 -10.18
CA MET A 122 -7.93 -7.93 -9.41
C MET A 122 -6.88 -6.89 -9.00
N ALA A 123 -6.39 -6.08 -9.93
CA ALA A 123 -5.38 -5.07 -9.67
C ALA A 123 -5.87 -4.05 -8.63
N GLY A 124 -7.15 -3.64 -8.70
CA GLY A 124 -7.76 -2.77 -7.71
C GLY A 124 -7.92 -3.45 -6.35
N ALA A 125 -8.48 -4.66 -6.30
CA ALA A 125 -8.69 -5.42 -5.07
C ALA A 125 -7.37 -5.69 -4.32
N MET A 126 -6.29 -6.01 -5.06
CA MET A 126 -4.93 -6.17 -4.53
C MET A 126 -4.16 -4.86 -4.45
N THR A 127 -4.79 -3.71 -4.73
CA THR A 127 -4.21 -2.36 -4.66
C THR A 127 -2.88 -2.18 -5.41
N CYS A 128 -2.67 -2.97 -6.46
CA CYS A 128 -1.42 -3.07 -7.20
C CYS A 128 -1.50 -2.36 -8.56
N THR A 129 -1.04 -1.11 -8.61
CA THR A 129 -0.99 -0.29 -9.84
C THR A 129 -0.12 -0.89 -10.94
N ALA A 130 0.97 -1.56 -10.58
CA ALA A 130 1.85 -2.23 -11.53
C ALA A 130 1.14 -3.37 -12.28
N SER A 131 0.27 -4.11 -11.59
CA SER A 131 -0.57 -5.14 -12.21
C SER A 131 -1.55 -4.55 -13.24
N LEU A 132 -2.14 -3.38 -12.96
CA LEU A 132 -2.98 -2.67 -13.92
C LEU A 132 -2.19 -2.26 -15.17
N ALA A 133 -0.95 -1.77 -14.99
CA ALA A 133 -0.10 -1.39 -16.12
C ALA A 133 0.14 -2.58 -17.06
N THR A 134 0.46 -3.77 -16.51
CA THR A 134 0.61 -4.98 -17.32
C THR A 134 -0.70 -5.38 -18.01
N THR A 135 -1.84 -5.29 -17.34
CA THR A 135 -3.13 -5.56 -17.98
C THR A 135 -3.39 -4.63 -19.15
N LYS A 136 -3.06 -3.34 -19.02
CA LYS A 136 -3.18 -2.36 -20.12
C LYS A 136 -2.19 -2.62 -21.25
N GLU A 137 -0.98 -3.10 -20.98
CA GLU A 137 -0.04 -3.52 -22.02
C GLU A 137 -0.61 -4.69 -22.85
N LEU A 138 -1.34 -5.62 -22.22
CA LEU A 138 -1.91 -6.79 -22.88
C LEU A 138 -3.15 -6.46 -23.72
N PHE A 139 -4.02 -5.58 -23.24
CA PHE A 139 -5.33 -5.32 -23.85
C PHE A 139 -5.49 -3.93 -24.48
N GLY A 140 -4.47 -3.06 -24.35
CA GLY A 140 -4.50 -1.67 -24.79
C GLY A 140 -5.22 -0.71 -23.84
N ASP A 141 -5.01 0.59 -24.04
CA ASP A 141 -5.53 1.65 -23.15
C ASP A 141 -7.05 1.84 -23.20
N LYS A 142 -7.72 1.32 -24.24
CA LYS A 142 -9.18 1.35 -24.37
C LYS A 142 -9.88 0.22 -23.60
N SER A 143 -9.11 -0.66 -22.94
CA SER A 143 -9.65 -1.77 -22.15
C SER A 143 -10.44 -1.30 -20.91
N ALA A 144 -11.34 -2.15 -20.44
CA ALA A 144 -12.12 -1.93 -19.23
C ALA A 144 -11.30 -2.16 -17.93
N ALA A 145 -9.99 -2.46 -18.05
CA ALA A 145 -9.11 -2.72 -16.93
C ALA A 145 -8.99 -1.52 -15.96
N GLY A 146 -8.83 -0.30 -16.48
CA GLY A 146 -8.74 0.90 -15.66
C GLY A 146 -10.04 1.20 -14.89
N VAL A 147 -11.16 0.77 -15.45
CA VAL A 147 -12.49 0.87 -14.86
C VAL A 147 -12.64 -0.11 -13.69
N GLY A 148 -12.31 -1.38 -13.90
CA GLY A 148 -12.30 -2.40 -12.83
C GLY A 148 -11.37 -2.04 -11.67
N TYR A 149 -10.19 -1.50 -11.99
CA TYR A 149 -9.21 -1.05 -10.99
C TYR A 149 -9.78 0.03 -10.07
N GLY A 150 -10.33 1.11 -10.63
CA GLY A 150 -10.80 2.26 -9.84
C GLY A 150 -11.88 1.87 -8.83
N LEU A 151 -12.81 1.00 -9.23
CA LEU A 151 -13.85 0.51 -8.34
C LEU A 151 -13.32 -0.41 -7.25
N ALA A 152 -12.56 -1.44 -7.64
CA ALA A 152 -12.09 -2.45 -6.71
C ALA A 152 -11.04 -1.91 -5.74
N TYR A 153 -10.29 -0.87 -6.12
CA TYR A 153 -9.29 -0.20 -5.28
C TYR A 153 -9.88 0.29 -3.95
N VAL A 154 -11.06 0.91 -4.00
CA VAL A 154 -11.75 1.41 -2.81
C VAL A 154 -12.07 0.27 -1.84
N PHE A 155 -12.60 -0.84 -2.36
CA PHE A 155 -12.92 -2.02 -1.55
C PHE A 155 -11.68 -2.75 -1.08
N GLY A 156 -10.61 -2.81 -1.89
CA GLY A 156 -9.33 -3.37 -1.51
C GLY A 156 -8.77 -2.66 -0.28
N ILE A 157 -8.73 -1.32 -0.31
CA ILE A 157 -8.27 -0.52 0.83
C ILE A 157 -9.17 -0.72 2.05
N ILE A 158 -10.50 -0.56 1.89
CA ILE A 158 -11.44 -0.67 3.00
C ILE A 158 -11.38 -2.06 3.65
N SER A 159 -11.35 -3.12 2.86
CA SER A 159 -11.35 -4.50 3.36
C SER A 159 -10.10 -4.81 4.17
N VAL A 160 -8.90 -4.47 3.68
CA VAL A 160 -7.66 -4.72 4.44
C VAL A 160 -7.58 -3.83 5.68
N VAL A 161 -7.94 -2.55 5.57
CA VAL A 161 -7.90 -1.60 6.70
C VAL A 161 -8.85 -2.05 7.82
N MET A 162 -10.05 -2.52 7.49
CA MET A 162 -10.96 -3.09 8.48
C MET A 162 -10.42 -4.40 9.03
N PHE A 163 -9.87 -5.27 8.19
CA PHE A 163 -9.34 -6.56 8.61
C PHE A 163 -8.24 -6.42 9.68
N VAL A 164 -7.24 -5.54 9.46
CA VAL A 164 -6.14 -5.34 10.42
C VAL A 164 -6.61 -4.71 11.74
N GLN A 165 -7.74 -4.01 11.75
CA GLN A 165 -8.34 -3.45 12.97
C GLN A 165 -9.27 -4.43 13.69
N LEU A 166 -9.99 -5.26 12.94
CA LEU A 166 -11.01 -6.17 13.48
C LEU A 166 -10.39 -7.46 14.01
N VAL A 167 -9.40 -8.04 13.32
CA VAL A 167 -8.81 -9.32 13.72
C VAL A 167 -8.21 -9.27 15.14
N PRO A 168 -7.38 -8.27 15.52
CA PRO A 168 -6.86 -8.19 16.88
C PRO A 168 -7.95 -8.07 17.96
N LYS A 169 -9.03 -7.34 17.67
CA LYS A 169 -10.15 -7.17 18.59
C LYS A 169 -10.98 -8.44 18.75
N PHE A 170 -11.26 -9.10 17.63
CA PHE A 170 -11.97 -10.38 17.63
C PHE A 170 -11.19 -11.44 18.41
N LEU A 171 -9.87 -11.47 18.25
CA LEU A 171 -8.99 -12.38 18.98
C LEU A 171 -8.69 -11.92 20.42
N LYS A 172 -9.21 -10.76 20.85
CA LYS A 172 -8.91 -10.12 22.16
C LYS A 172 -7.41 -10.10 22.45
N ALA A 173 -6.62 -9.77 21.44
CA ALA A 173 -5.17 -9.80 21.51
C ALA A 173 -4.64 -8.72 22.45
N ASP A 174 -3.73 -9.10 23.33
CA ASP A 174 -2.93 -8.17 24.12
C ASP A 174 -1.86 -7.53 23.21
N VAL A 175 -1.91 -6.21 23.08
CA VAL A 175 -1.05 -5.47 22.13
C VAL A 175 0.42 -5.56 22.55
N ASP A 176 0.71 -5.46 23.84
CA ASP A 176 2.09 -5.47 24.33
C ASP A 176 2.70 -6.87 24.22
N ALA A 177 1.93 -7.90 24.56
CA ALA A 177 2.35 -9.29 24.44
C ALA A 177 2.56 -9.71 22.98
N GLU A 178 1.72 -9.26 22.04
CA GLU A 178 1.92 -9.55 20.62
C GLU A 178 3.06 -8.73 20.01
N ASN A 179 3.28 -7.48 20.45
CA ASN A 179 4.43 -6.67 20.05
C ASN A 179 5.76 -7.26 20.54
N ALA A 180 5.78 -7.87 21.72
CA ALA A 180 6.96 -8.55 22.26
C ALA A 180 7.38 -9.79 21.45
N LYS A 181 6.44 -10.39 20.70
CA LYS A 181 6.74 -11.53 19.80
C LYS A 181 7.38 -11.09 18.48
N LEU A 182 7.39 -9.79 18.16
CA LEU A 182 7.99 -9.28 16.94
C LEU A 182 9.52 -9.23 17.09
N PRO A 183 10.28 -9.67 16.07
CA PRO A 183 11.74 -9.65 16.12
C PRO A 183 12.29 -8.27 16.48
N ASP A 184 13.19 -8.24 17.45
CA ASP A 184 13.93 -7.03 17.79
C ASP A 184 14.94 -6.67 16.69
N ALA A 185 15.23 -5.36 16.60
CA ALA A 185 16.42 -4.95 15.89
C ALA A 185 17.66 -5.60 16.54
N PRO A 186 18.71 -5.94 15.77
CA PRO A 186 19.99 -6.27 16.36
C PRO A 186 20.38 -5.16 17.34
N VAL A 187 20.92 -5.54 18.51
CA VAL A 187 21.49 -4.55 19.43
C VAL A 187 22.53 -3.76 18.64
N SER A 188 22.23 -2.49 18.40
CA SER A 188 23.19 -1.56 17.80
C SER A 188 24.44 -1.63 18.65
N LYS A 189 25.57 -2.04 18.07
CA LYS A 189 26.86 -1.77 18.71
C LYS A 189 26.86 -0.25 18.89
N SER A 190 26.88 0.22 20.14
CA SER A 190 27.05 1.63 20.43
C SER A 190 28.42 2.04 19.88
N GLU A 191 28.47 2.43 18.61
CA GLU A 191 29.67 2.99 18.03
C GLU A 191 29.87 4.33 18.73
N GLY A 192 30.90 4.34 19.58
CA GLY A 192 31.17 5.42 20.52
C GLY A 192 31.19 6.78 19.84
N ASP A 193 30.58 7.73 20.52
CA ASP A 193 30.86 9.17 20.60
C ASP A 193 31.75 9.78 19.48
N LYS A 194 31.43 9.51 18.22
CA LYS A 194 31.86 10.34 17.10
C LYS A 194 30.80 11.42 17.00
N SER A 195 31.22 12.68 17.04
CA SER A 195 30.34 13.84 16.81
C SER A 195 29.81 13.79 15.36
N LEU A 196 28.81 12.95 15.11
CA LEU A 196 28.16 12.84 13.82
C LEU A 196 27.41 14.16 13.57
N LEU A 197 27.75 14.80 12.47
CA LEU A 197 27.08 15.99 11.98
C LEU A 197 25.64 15.62 11.60
N THR A 198 24.70 16.30 12.23
CA THR A 198 23.29 16.22 11.91
C THR A 198 22.97 17.38 10.97
N VAL A 199 22.62 17.07 9.72
CA VAL A 199 22.42 18.09 8.66
C VAL A 199 21.23 18.99 8.99
N ASP A 200 20.13 18.41 9.47
CA ASP A 200 18.97 19.13 9.98
C ASP A 200 18.47 18.45 11.26
N GLY A 201 18.13 19.25 12.28
CA GLY A 201 17.68 18.74 13.57
C GLY A 201 16.49 17.77 13.48
N PRO A 202 15.45 18.06 12.67
CA PRO A 202 14.33 17.15 12.48
C PRO A 202 14.68 15.84 11.73
N GLY A 203 15.72 15.81 10.90
CA GLY A 203 16.07 14.63 10.09
C GLY A 203 15.26 14.49 8.79
N VAL A 204 14.66 15.57 8.29
CA VAL A 204 13.99 15.63 6.98
C VAL A 204 14.99 15.36 5.86
N PHE A 205 16.26 15.78 6.01
CA PHE A 205 17.33 15.48 5.06
C PHE A 205 17.44 13.98 4.79
N VAL A 206 17.40 13.15 5.84
CA VAL A 206 17.51 11.69 5.74
C VAL A 206 16.35 11.12 4.93
N VAL A 207 15.14 11.65 5.13
CA VAL A 207 13.95 11.26 4.37
C VAL A 207 14.10 11.63 2.90
N CYS A 208 14.57 12.84 2.60
CA CYS A 208 14.84 13.27 1.23
C CYS A 208 15.90 12.39 0.54
N VAL A 209 16.98 12.03 1.24
CA VAL A 209 18.01 11.11 0.72
C VAL A 209 17.39 9.75 0.41
N ALA A 210 16.59 9.19 1.32
CA ALA A 210 15.90 7.92 1.11
C ALA A 210 14.95 7.97 -0.10
N ILE A 211 14.18 9.05 -0.28
CA ILE A 211 13.29 9.22 -1.44
C ILE A 211 14.09 9.36 -2.73
N ALA A 212 15.16 10.17 -2.74
CA ALA A 212 15.98 10.39 -3.93
C ALA A 212 16.66 9.10 -4.39
N LEU A 213 17.31 8.38 -3.47
CA LEU A 213 17.88 7.06 -3.74
C LEU A 213 16.80 6.06 -4.14
N GLY A 214 15.64 6.12 -3.50
CA GLY A 214 14.50 5.27 -3.81
C GLY A 214 13.95 5.49 -5.21
N ALA A 215 13.87 6.73 -5.67
CA ALA A 215 13.49 7.04 -7.03
C ALA A 215 14.49 6.48 -8.05
N LEU A 216 15.80 6.53 -7.75
CA LEU A 216 16.84 5.92 -8.59
C LEU A 216 16.69 4.39 -8.65
N ILE A 217 16.54 3.73 -7.50
CA ILE A 217 16.33 2.27 -7.43
C ILE A 217 15.03 1.88 -8.14
N GLY A 218 13.96 2.64 -7.90
CA GLY A 218 12.65 2.43 -8.51
C GLY A 218 12.66 2.59 -10.03
N ALA A 219 13.50 3.48 -10.57
CA ALA A 219 13.61 3.70 -12.02
C ALA A 219 14.32 2.56 -12.77
N ILE A 220 15.00 1.64 -12.07
CA ILE A 220 15.64 0.48 -12.68
C ILE A 220 14.57 -0.42 -13.30
N LYS A 221 14.63 -0.58 -14.62
CA LYS A 221 13.76 -1.48 -15.38
C LYS A 221 14.45 -2.82 -15.59
N VAL A 222 13.87 -3.88 -15.03
CA VAL A 222 14.33 -5.26 -15.19
C VAL A 222 13.47 -5.94 -16.26
N PRO A 223 14.05 -6.41 -17.38
CA PRO A 223 13.30 -7.16 -18.38
C PRO A 223 12.89 -8.52 -17.81
N LEU A 224 11.60 -8.84 -17.85
CA LEU A 224 11.07 -10.13 -17.38
C LEU A 224 10.86 -11.15 -18.51
N GLY A 225 11.30 -10.83 -19.73
CA GLY A 225 11.01 -11.62 -20.93
C GLY A 225 9.61 -11.34 -21.50
N GLY A 226 9.41 -11.71 -22.78
CA GLY A 226 8.13 -11.49 -23.47
C GLY A 226 7.69 -10.02 -23.56
N GLY A 227 8.64 -9.10 -23.74
CA GLY A 227 8.38 -7.67 -23.98
C GLY A 227 8.01 -6.81 -22.76
N THR A 228 7.85 -7.39 -21.56
CA THR A 228 7.47 -6.61 -20.35
C THR A 228 8.67 -6.29 -19.48
N THR A 229 8.65 -5.07 -18.96
CA THR A 229 9.62 -4.59 -17.97
C THR A 229 8.98 -4.49 -16.61
N PHE A 230 9.68 -4.95 -15.58
CA PHE A 230 9.34 -4.69 -14.20
C PHE A 230 10.16 -3.52 -13.66
N SER A 231 9.52 -2.71 -12.84
CA SER A 231 10.14 -1.66 -12.05
C SER A 231 9.44 -1.64 -10.69
N LEU A 232 10.20 -1.41 -9.62
CA LEU A 232 9.63 -1.27 -8.29
C LEU A 232 8.76 -0.01 -8.15
N GLY A 233 8.92 0.93 -9.08
CA GLY A 233 8.37 2.27 -9.00
C GLY A 233 8.97 3.07 -7.84
N THR A 234 8.62 4.35 -7.78
CA THR A 234 9.12 5.28 -6.75
C THR A 234 8.76 4.79 -5.34
N GLY A 235 7.59 4.16 -5.16
CA GLY A 235 7.18 3.63 -3.87
C GLY A 235 8.03 2.45 -3.39
N GLY A 236 8.14 1.39 -4.20
CA GLY A 236 8.93 0.21 -3.85
C GLY A 236 10.42 0.53 -3.71
N GLY A 237 10.94 1.43 -4.54
CA GLY A 237 12.32 1.91 -4.39
C GLY A 237 12.53 2.71 -3.10
N ALA A 238 11.59 3.60 -2.73
CA ALA A 238 11.68 4.41 -1.51
C ALA A 238 11.73 3.58 -0.22
N ILE A 239 10.94 2.50 -0.11
CA ILE A 239 11.00 1.63 1.08
C ILE A 239 12.34 0.89 1.17
N ILE A 240 12.87 0.38 0.04
CA ILE A 240 14.17 -0.31 0.01
C ILE A 240 15.29 0.66 0.34
N ALA A 241 15.28 1.85 -0.26
CA ALA A 241 16.25 2.90 0.04
C ALA A 241 16.19 3.32 1.51
N GLY A 242 14.98 3.49 2.07
CA GLY A 242 14.80 3.81 3.49
C GLY A 242 15.39 2.74 4.42
N ILE A 243 15.16 1.46 4.11
CA ILE A 243 15.76 0.34 4.85
C ILE A 243 17.28 0.40 4.77
N PHE A 244 17.84 0.61 3.58
CA PHE A 244 19.28 0.65 3.36
C PHE A 244 19.95 1.84 4.05
N VAL A 245 19.38 3.04 3.93
CA VAL A 245 19.85 4.26 4.60
C VAL A 245 19.84 4.09 6.12
N SER A 246 18.78 3.49 6.66
CA SER A 246 18.66 3.21 8.10
C SER A 246 19.64 2.13 8.58
N ALA A 247 19.89 1.11 7.74
CA ALA A 247 20.87 0.05 8.04
C ALA A 247 22.31 0.57 8.04
N ILE A 248 22.65 1.53 7.18
CA ILE A 248 23.95 2.19 7.16
C ILE A 248 24.15 3.07 8.41
N GLY A 249 23.11 3.81 8.81
CA GLY A 249 23.11 4.64 10.02
C GLY A 249 23.94 5.94 9.94
N HIS A 250 25.07 5.96 9.21
CA HIS A 250 25.87 7.15 8.94
C HIS A 250 26.67 7.05 7.64
N CYS A 251 26.92 8.19 6.99
CA CYS A 251 27.84 8.27 5.85
C CYS A 251 28.98 9.22 6.20
N GLY A 252 30.15 8.66 6.53
CA GLY A 252 31.31 9.42 6.98
C GLY A 252 31.02 10.13 8.31
N LYS A 253 30.92 11.46 8.28
CA LYS A 253 30.56 12.26 9.46
C LYS A 253 29.05 12.55 9.55
N ILE A 254 28.25 12.21 8.55
CA ILE A 254 26.83 12.58 8.50
C ILE A 254 25.96 11.49 9.11
N LYS A 255 25.09 11.86 10.06
CA LYS A 255 24.09 10.96 10.65
C LYS A 255 22.94 10.70 9.67
N LEU A 256 22.61 9.43 9.42
CA LEU A 256 21.55 8.99 8.48
C LEU A 256 20.36 8.34 9.20
N THR A 257 20.13 8.71 10.46
CA THR A 257 18.97 8.27 11.24
C THR A 257 18.05 9.45 11.53
N ALA A 258 16.75 9.27 11.31
CA ALA A 258 15.73 10.27 11.64
C ALA A 258 14.92 9.83 12.88
N PRO A 259 14.55 10.77 13.76
CA PRO A 259 13.74 10.46 14.94
C PRO A 259 12.29 10.12 14.55
N LYS A 260 11.65 9.25 15.33
CA LYS A 260 10.24 8.88 15.13
C LYS A 260 9.29 10.08 15.15
N SER A 261 9.61 11.12 15.93
CA SER A 261 8.86 12.38 16.00
C SER A 261 8.75 13.09 14.65
N THR A 262 9.68 12.84 13.73
CA THR A 262 9.65 13.38 12.36
C THR A 262 9.09 12.38 11.36
N LEU A 263 9.46 11.10 11.50
CA LEU A 263 9.02 10.06 10.57
C LEU A 263 7.51 9.84 10.62
N MET A 264 6.87 9.88 11.80
CA MET A 264 5.44 9.62 11.93
C MET A 264 4.58 10.70 11.23
N PRO A 265 4.77 12.02 11.47
CA PRO A 265 3.99 13.04 10.77
C PRO A 265 4.21 13.05 9.26
N LEU A 266 5.45 12.87 8.80
CA LEU A 266 5.76 12.82 7.36
C LEU A 266 5.13 11.59 6.69
N ARG A 267 5.14 10.44 7.38
CA ARG A 267 4.45 9.23 6.94
C ARG A 267 2.96 9.48 6.77
N ASP A 268 2.31 10.06 7.79
CA ASP A 268 0.86 10.30 7.78
C ASP A 268 0.46 11.35 6.72
N LEU A 269 1.29 12.37 6.51
CA LEU A 269 1.11 13.31 5.41
C LEU A 269 1.26 12.61 4.05
N GLY A 270 2.28 11.77 3.89
CA GLY A 270 2.55 11.04 2.66
C GLY A 270 1.40 10.12 2.28
N ILE A 271 0.86 9.35 3.23
CA ILE A 271 -0.29 8.47 2.94
C ILE A 271 -1.54 9.27 2.61
N ALA A 272 -1.75 10.44 3.23
CA ALA A 272 -2.89 11.29 2.94
C ALA A 272 -2.82 11.85 1.51
N TRP A 273 -1.65 12.33 1.06
CA TRP A 273 -1.45 12.77 -0.33
C TRP A 273 -1.62 11.63 -1.33
N PHE A 274 -1.12 10.45 -1.01
CA PHE A 274 -1.31 9.26 -1.84
C PHE A 274 -2.79 8.91 -1.99
N LEU A 275 -3.54 8.86 -0.88
CA LEU A 275 -4.96 8.53 -0.88
C LEU A 275 -5.81 9.62 -1.55
N LEU A 276 -5.45 10.89 -1.34
CA LEU A 276 -6.09 12.04 -1.98
C LEU A 276 -6.02 11.93 -3.51
N GLN A 277 -4.82 11.72 -4.06
CA GLN A 277 -4.65 11.66 -5.51
C GLN A 277 -5.34 10.42 -6.11
N ASN A 278 -5.26 9.26 -5.46
CA ASN A 278 -5.95 8.05 -5.93
C ASN A 278 -7.48 8.20 -5.89
N GLY A 279 -8.02 8.78 -4.81
CA GLY A 279 -9.45 9.02 -4.68
C GLY A 279 -9.97 10.00 -5.72
N ALA A 280 -9.28 11.14 -5.89
CA ALA A 280 -9.64 12.14 -6.88
C ALA A 280 -9.60 11.56 -8.31
N GLY A 281 -8.58 10.77 -8.66
CA GLY A 281 -8.47 10.13 -9.96
C GLY A 281 -9.50 9.03 -10.22
N ALA A 282 -10.00 8.36 -9.18
CA ALA A 282 -11.02 7.33 -9.28
C ALA A 282 -12.46 7.90 -9.37
N GLY A 283 -12.69 9.06 -8.75
CA GLY A 283 -14.02 9.69 -8.61
C GLY A 283 -14.82 9.83 -9.92
N PRO A 284 -14.30 10.45 -10.99
CA PRO A 284 -15.06 10.66 -12.24
C PRO A 284 -15.53 9.36 -12.90
N LYS A 285 -14.75 8.29 -12.76
CA LYS A 285 -15.07 6.98 -13.35
C LYS A 285 -15.97 6.15 -12.43
N PHE A 286 -16.04 6.46 -11.15
CA PHE A 286 -16.79 5.68 -10.18
C PHE A 286 -18.28 5.61 -10.52
N VAL A 287 -18.92 6.76 -10.74
CA VAL A 287 -20.37 6.85 -10.98
C VAL A 287 -20.77 6.21 -12.31
N SER A 288 -20.04 6.52 -13.38
CA SER A 288 -20.31 5.96 -14.72
C SER A 288 -20.11 4.45 -14.75
N THR A 289 -19.13 3.92 -14.02
CA THR A 289 -18.91 2.49 -13.93
C THR A 289 -19.99 1.78 -13.13
N LEU A 290 -20.43 2.36 -12.01
CA LEU A 290 -21.52 1.81 -11.21
C LEU A 290 -22.81 1.72 -12.04
N GLN A 291 -23.07 2.70 -12.92
CA GLN A 291 -24.21 2.66 -13.84
C GLN A 291 -24.04 1.58 -14.93
N GLN A 292 -22.83 1.38 -15.45
CA GLN A 292 -22.58 0.44 -16.54
C GLN A 292 -22.56 -1.03 -16.09
N TYR A 293 -21.90 -1.35 -14.98
CA TYR A 293 -21.67 -2.73 -14.52
C TYR A 293 -22.43 -3.08 -13.24
N GLY A 294 -23.15 -2.12 -12.66
CA GLY A 294 -23.96 -2.31 -11.47
C GLY A 294 -23.16 -2.65 -10.21
N ILE A 295 -23.88 -3.06 -9.18
CA ILE A 295 -23.31 -3.48 -7.89
C ILE A 295 -22.53 -4.81 -7.99
N MET A 296 -22.72 -5.58 -9.07
CA MET A 296 -22.05 -6.87 -9.22
C MET A 296 -20.53 -6.73 -9.22
N LEU A 297 -19.99 -5.73 -9.92
CA LEU A 297 -18.54 -5.50 -9.96
C LEU A 297 -17.96 -5.15 -8.58
N PHE A 298 -18.76 -4.45 -7.77
CA PHE A 298 -18.42 -4.10 -6.40
C PHE A 298 -18.35 -5.34 -5.51
N LEU A 299 -19.35 -6.22 -5.63
CA LEU A 299 -19.38 -7.48 -4.89
C LEU A 299 -18.22 -8.39 -5.29
N VAL A 300 -17.88 -8.47 -6.57
CA VAL A 300 -16.72 -9.23 -7.06
C VAL A 300 -15.42 -8.64 -6.50
N GLY A 301 -15.20 -7.33 -6.60
CA GLY A 301 -13.99 -6.69 -6.05
C GLY A 301 -13.86 -6.86 -4.53
N ALA A 302 -14.97 -6.68 -3.78
CA ALA A 302 -15.01 -6.93 -2.35
C ALA A 302 -14.69 -8.40 -2.02
N PHE A 303 -15.34 -9.33 -2.70
CA PHE A 303 -15.10 -10.77 -2.53
C PHE A 303 -13.64 -11.15 -2.83
N MET A 304 -13.08 -10.67 -3.94
CA MET A 304 -11.68 -10.89 -4.30
C MET A 304 -10.72 -10.43 -3.21
N SER A 305 -10.94 -9.21 -2.68
CA SER A 305 -10.10 -8.69 -1.61
C SER A 305 -10.23 -9.51 -0.32
N VAL A 306 -11.45 -9.84 0.11
CA VAL A 306 -11.70 -10.60 1.34
C VAL A 306 -11.10 -12.01 1.26
N VAL A 307 -11.29 -12.72 0.15
CA VAL A 307 -10.73 -14.07 -0.04
C VAL A 307 -9.20 -14.03 0.01
N ALA A 308 -8.58 -13.08 -0.69
CA ALA A 308 -7.13 -12.94 -0.70
C ALA A 308 -6.55 -12.61 0.68
N ILE A 309 -7.18 -11.67 1.40
CA ILE A 309 -6.78 -11.30 2.77
C ILE A 309 -6.89 -12.49 3.71
N LEU A 310 -8.03 -13.18 3.71
CA LEU A 310 -8.28 -14.30 4.61
C LEU A 310 -7.30 -15.43 4.34
N PHE A 311 -7.09 -15.78 3.07
CA PHE A 311 -6.19 -16.87 2.72
C PHE A 311 -4.74 -16.52 3.04
N ALA A 312 -4.26 -15.33 2.68
CA ALA A 312 -2.92 -14.86 3.02
C ALA A 312 -2.70 -14.82 4.54
N TYR A 313 -3.66 -14.30 5.30
CA TYR A 313 -3.59 -14.25 6.76
C TYR A 313 -3.55 -15.65 7.38
N VAL A 314 -4.42 -16.58 6.92
CA VAL A 314 -4.44 -17.95 7.43
C VAL A 314 -3.11 -18.65 7.17
N VAL A 315 -2.54 -18.48 5.98
CA VAL A 315 -1.23 -19.03 5.64
C VAL A 315 -0.14 -18.41 6.53
N ALA A 316 -0.09 -17.08 6.64
CA ALA A 316 0.90 -16.39 7.46
C ALA A 316 0.84 -16.79 8.95
N ARG A 317 -0.36 -16.81 9.52
CA ARG A 317 -0.59 -17.06 10.95
C ARG A 317 -0.52 -18.53 11.32
N TYR A 318 -1.21 -19.41 10.59
CA TYR A 318 -1.40 -20.79 11.02
C TYR A 318 -0.46 -21.77 10.35
N LEU A 319 -0.12 -21.58 9.06
CA LEU A 319 0.83 -22.45 8.38
C LEU A 319 2.27 -22.03 8.68
N CYS A 320 2.56 -20.73 8.56
CA CYS A 320 3.91 -20.18 8.76
C CYS A 320 4.19 -19.75 10.21
N LYS A 321 3.19 -19.85 11.11
CA LYS A 321 3.31 -19.60 12.55
C LYS A 321 3.85 -18.20 12.90
N MET A 322 3.59 -17.19 12.07
CA MET A 322 3.98 -15.82 12.37
C MET A 322 3.21 -15.28 13.60
N PRO A 323 3.82 -14.38 14.40
CA PRO A 323 3.11 -13.59 15.41
C PRO A 323 1.91 -12.86 14.80
N LEU A 324 0.88 -12.54 15.59
CA LEU A 324 -0.38 -12.01 15.03
C LEU A 324 -0.16 -10.74 14.21
N PHE A 325 0.55 -9.78 14.80
CA PHE A 325 0.87 -8.52 14.14
C PHE A 325 1.88 -8.69 13.00
N GLY A 326 2.75 -9.70 13.07
CA GLY A 326 3.63 -10.08 11.97
C GLY A 326 2.86 -10.64 10.77
N ALA A 327 1.88 -11.53 11.02
CA ALA A 327 1.02 -12.10 9.99
C ALA A 327 0.13 -11.04 9.32
N LEU A 328 -0.42 -10.11 10.11
CA LEU A 328 -1.14 -8.96 9.57
C LEU A 328 -0.20 -8.07 8.74
N GLY A 329 1.00 -7.79 9.24
CA GLY A 329 2.03 -7.02 8.51
C GLY A 329 2.39 -7.66 7.16
N ALA A 330 2.67 -8.97 7.15
CA ALA A 330 2.95 -9.73 5.94
C ALA A 330 1.76 -9.70 4.96
N THR A 331 0.54 -9.83 5.47
CA THR A 331 -0.69 -9.77 4.66
C THR A 331 -0.89 -8.40 4.01
N THR A 332 -0.68 -7.29 4.75
CA THR A 332 -0.75 -5.94 4.18
C THR A 332 0.31 -5.71 3.10
N GLY A 333 1.51 -6.29 3.28
CA GLY A 333 2.60 -6.25 2.29
C GLY A 333 2.26 -7.05 1.04
N ALA A 334 1.72 -8.25 1.21
CA ALA A 334 1.28 -9.10 0.10
C ALA A 334 0.12 -8.47 -0.68
N MET A 335 -0.79 -7.77 0.00
CA MET A 335 -1.83 -6.94 -0.61
C MET A 335 -1.30 -5.63 -1.20
N THR A 336 -0.01 -5.33 -1.08
CA THR A 336 0.61 -4.06 -1.53
C THR A 336 -0.08 -2.79 -0.99
N SER A 337 -0.77 -2.89 0.15
CA SER A 337 -1.68 -1.87 0.64
C SER A 337 -1.03 -1.00 1.73
N ALA A 338 -0.35 0.06 1.29
CA ALA A 338 0.26 1.07 2.17
C ALA A 338 -0.72 1.66 3.23
N PRO A 339 -1.98 1.99 2.90
CA PRO A 339 -2.92 2.52 3.90
C PRO A 339 -3.24 1.52 5.01
N SER A 340 -3.33 0.24 4.68
CA SER A 340 -3.58 -0.80 5.68
C SER A 340 -2.39 -1.04 6.60
N LEU A 341 -1.16 -0.87 6.12
CA LEU A 341 0.01 -0.83 6.99
C LEU A 341 -0.09 0.34 7.97
N ASN A 342 -0.48 1.54 7.53
CA ASN A 342 -0.62 2.67 8.46
C ASN A 342 -1.68 2.40 9.54
N ALA A 343 -2.81 1.81 9.14
CA ALA A 343 -3.84 1.38 10.09
C ALA A 343 -3.30 0.34 11.09
N LEU A 344 -2.53 -0.66 10.62
CA LEU A 344 -1.92 -1.66 11.49
C LEU A 344 -0.90 -1.04 12.46
N ILE A 345 -0.07 -0.10 12.00
CA ILE A 345 0.87 0.60 12.89
C ILE A 345 0.09 1.39 13.96
N THR A 346 -1.02 2.02 13.59
CA THR A 346 -1.88 2.73 14.55
C THR A 346 -2.51 1.79 15.57
N VAL A 347 -2.93 0.58 15.16
CA VAL A 347 -3.50 -0.44 16.04
C VAL A 347 -2.45 -1.00 17.01
N THR A 348 -1.23 -1.22 16.52
CA THR A 348 -0.16 -1.86 17.29
C THR A 348 0.67 -0.87 18.11
N GLY A 349 0.64 0.42 17.76
CA GLY A 349 1.55 1.42 18.32
C GLY A 349 3.02 1.15 18.01
N ASN A 350 3.33 0.29 17.03
CA ASN A 350 4.67 -0.24 16.82
C ASN A 350 5.04 -0.38 15.34
N ASP A 351 6.09 0.32 14.92
CA ASP A 351 6.56 0.31 13.53
C ASP A 351 7.24 -1.01 13.11
N LYS A 352 7.54 -1.93 14.04
CA LYS A 352 8.17 -3.23 13.72
C LYS A 352 7.37 -4.05 12.71
N VAL A 353 6.04 -3.95 12.73
CA VAL A 353 5.16 -4.62 11.74
C VAL A 353 5.46 -4.21 10.30
N ALA A 354 6.02 -3.02 10.11
CA ALA A 354 6.37 -2.51 8.79
C ALA A 354 7.54 -3.27 8.15
N SER A 355 8.38 -3.94 8.95
CA SER A 355 9.40 -4.85 8.42
C SER A 355 8.79 -6.08 7.73
N PHE A 356 7.65 -6.59 8.21
CA PHE A 356 6.92 -7.69 7.59
C PHE A 356 6.28 -7.24 6.26
N TYR A 357 5.70 -6.04 6.25
CA TYR A 357 5.18 -5.43 5.03
C TYR A 357 6.28 -5.28 3.97
N ALA A 358 7.43 -4.71 4.37
CA ALA A 358 8.55 -4.45 3.49
C ALA A 358 9.13 -5.73 2.86
N ALA A 359 9.08 -6.85 3.58
CA ALA A 359 9.60 -8.13 3.09
C ALA A 359 8.67 -8.76 2.04
N CYS A 360 7.35 -8.68 2.23
CA CYS A 360 6.37 -9.24 1.30
C CYS A 360 6.15 -8.38 0.05
N GLN A 361 6.14 -7.05 0.19
CA GLN A 361 5.66 -6.14 -0.85
C GLN A 361 6.40 -6.27 -2.20
N PRO A 362 7.74 -6.35 -2.26
CA PRO A 362 8.44 -6.47 -3.55
C PRO A 362 8.11 -7.78 -4.26
N VAL A 363 8.10 -8.90 -3.53
CA VAL A 363 7.80 -10.24 -4.08
C VAL A 363 6.37 -10.30 -4.60
N ALA A 364 5.42 -9.74 -3.83
CA ALA A 364 4.02 -9.70 -4.24
C ALA A 364 3.81 -8.83 -5.47
N THR A 365 4.48 -7.68 -5.56
CA THR A 365 4.39 -6.80 -6.73
C THR A 365 4.90 -7.51 -7.99
N VAL A 366 6.04 -8.20 -7.93
CA VAL A 366 6.56 -8.99 -9.06
C VAL A 366 5.55 -10.06 -9.47
N GLY A 367 5.02 -10.83 -8.50
CA GLY A 367 4.03 -11.86 -8.78
C GLY A 367 2.76 -11.31 -9.44
N LEU A 368 2.24 -10.19 -8.93
CA LEU A 368 1.02 -9.54 -9.45
C LEU A 368 1.24 -8.87 -10.81
N VAL A 369 2.47 -8.53 -11.17
CA VAL A 369 2.84 -8.09 -12.53
C VAL A 369 2.85 -9.26 -13.51
N ILE A 370 3.31 -10.44 -13.09
CA ILE A 370 3.38 -11.63 -13.97
C ILE A 370 2.00 -12.30 -14.10
N LEU A 371 1.20 -12.28 -13.04
CA LEU A 371 -0.06 -13.02 -12.94
C LEU A 371 -1.08 -12.72 -14.07
N PRO A 372 -1.31 -11.45 -14.51
CA PRO A 372 -2.19 -11.16 -15.64
C PRO A 372 -1.85 -11.97 -16.91
N LYS A 373 -0.56 -12.09 -17.25
CA LYS A 373 -0.12 -12.86 -18.42
C LYS A 373 -0.44 -14.34 -18.30
N LEU A 374 -0.18 -14.91 -17.12
CA LEU A 374 -0.46 -16.31 -16.85
C LEU A 374 -1.97 -16.59 -16.96
N LEU A 375 -2.79 -15.70 -16.42
CA LEU A 375 -4.24 -15.83 -16.47
C LEU A 375 -4.80 -15.71 -17.89
N VAL A 376 -4.29 -14.77 -18.71
CA VAL A 376 -4.65 -14.66 -20.13
C VAL A 376 -4.34 -15.95 -20.88
N MET A 377 -3.13 -16.49 -20.68
CA MET A 377 -2.72 -17.77 -21.30
C MET A 377 -3.62 -18.94 -20.86
N MET A 378 -4.00 -19.00 -19.59
CA MET A 378 -4.87 -20.07 -19.05
C MET A 378 -6.34 -19.94 -19.48
N LEU A 379 -6.84 -18.71 -19.66
CA LEU A 379 -8.23 -18.44 -20.00
C LEU A 379 -8.49 -18.50 -21.52
N GLY A 380 -7.44 -18.60 -22.34
CA GLY A 380 -7.55 -18.82 -23.79
C GLY A 380 -8.17 -17.65 -24.54
N SER A 381 -7.88 -16.42 -24.10
CA SER A 381 -8.32 -15.17 -24.73
C SER A 381 -7.34 -14.65 -25.77
#